data_AF-A0A8C7Y808-F1
#
_entry.id   AF-A0A8C7Y808-F1
#
_cell.length_a   1.000
_cell.length_b   1.000
_cell.length_c   1.000
_cell.angle_alpha   90.00
_cell.angle_beta   90.00
_cell.angle_gamma   90.00
#
_symmetry.space_group_name_H-M   'P 1'
#
loop_
_entity.id
_entity.type
_entity.pdbx_description
1 polymer ?
#
loop_
_entity_poly.entity_id
_entity_poly.type
_entity_poly.pdbx_seq_one_letter_code
_entity_poly.pdbx_strand_id
1 'polypeptide(L)'
;MKILLYQNEQMTDRCLTNIFSQQIENLIQTEFHHVRTLRIMEGVYRRGMLDDVMLEAAVVHTIFPCLDQLLELHSSFLSELLKRRSEGLQDGSSTNFTVCRLGDLLLRQFSGQSAEDLKKLYSEFCSRHPKAVKLYKEVLSRDRRLQQFVRRVCRGPLLRRHGVQECILLVTQRITKYPVLIQRILDNTKGSKEEEQALKKALQLLKELISSVDQEVLELDRTRRLQEIQARLDPRALAEVQEGGAFRAGELLRRKLLHEGPLLWKVQGSRMKDVQVLLMSDILVFLQEKDQKFTFAALDKSPVVSLNNLIVRDIANQERGMYLISASTPPEMYELYASSKEDRKTWMSRIQQAAVRVNG
;
A
#
# COMPACT_ATOMS: atom_id res chain seq x y z
N MET A 1 -15.06 -44.17 37.24
CA MET A 1 -15.44 -42.99 36.42
C MET A 1 -14.45 -41.82 36.51
N LYS A 2 -14.04 -41.33 37.70
CA LYS A 2 -13.11 -40.19 37.82
C LYS A 2 -11.73 -40.38 37.17
N ILE A 3 -11.14 -41.59 37.22
CA ILE A 3 -9.83 -41.87 36.60
C ILE A 3 -9.91 -41.85 35.06
N LEU A 4 -11.00 -42.36 34.48
CA LEU A 4 -11.20 -42.34 33.02
C LEU A 4 -11.50 -40.93 32.49
N LEU A 5 -12.20 -40.10 33.27
CA LEU A 5 -12.40 -38.67 32.95
C LEU A 5 -11.08 -37.91 32.99
N TYR A 6 -10.24 -38.15 34.01
CA TYR A 6 -8.93 -37.52 34.13
C TYR A 6 -7.95 -37.97 33.03
N GLN A 7 -7.95 -39.25 32.65
CA GLN A 7 -7.15 -39.77 31.53
C GLN A 7 -7.65 -39.23 30.17
N ASN A 8 -8.96 -39.09 29.99
CA ASN A 8 -9.52 -38.43 28.79
C ASN A 8 -9.16 -36.95 28.75
N GLU A 9 -9.28 -36.21 29.85
CA GLU A 9 -8.86 -34.81 29.93
C GLU A 9 -7.37 -34.66 29.58
N GLN A 10 -6.48 -35.47 30.17
CA GLN A 10 -5.05 -35.45 29.85
C GLN A 10 -4.71 -35.82 28.39
N MET A 11 -5.42 -36.79 27.80
CA MET A 11 -5.23 -37.14 26.38
C MET A 11 -5.72 -36.03 25.44
N THR A 12 -6.85 -35.40 25.79
CA THR A 12 -7.41 -34.28 25.02
C THR A 12 -6.47 -33.07 25.10
N ASP A 13 -5.93 -32.78 26.28
CA ASP A 13 -5.01 -31.66 26.53
C ASP A 13 -3.67 -31.84 25.81
N ARG A 14 -3.13 -33.08 25.78
CA ARG A 14 -1.95 -33.43 24.96
C ARG A 14 -2.21 -33.29 23.46
N CYS A 15 -3.37 -33.73 22.97
CA CYS A 15 -3.73 -33.60 21.56
C CYS A 15 -3.88 -32.12 21.14
N LEU A 16 -4.48 -31.29 22.00
CA LEU A 16 -4.63 -29.86 21.77
C LEU A 16 -3.30 -29.10 21.84
N THR A 17 -2.42 -29.48 22.78
CA THR A 17 -1.04 -28.96 22.88
C THR A 17 -0.23 -29.26 21.62
N ASN A 18 -0.44 -30.45 21.02
CA ASN A 18 0.18 -30.82 19.75
C ASN A 18 -0.34 -29.98 18.57
N ILE A 19 -1.64 -29.68 18.52
CA ILE A 19 -2.23 -28.85 17.45
C ILE A 19 -1.76 -27.39 17.57
N PHE A 20 -1.71 -26.82 18.78
CA PHE A 20 -1.18 -25.48 19.02
C PHE A 20 0.28 -25.36 18.55
N SER A 21 1.13 -26.31 18.96
CA SER A 21 2.53 -26.36 18.55
C SER A 21 2.68 -26.52 17.03
N GLN A 22 1.78 -27.26 16.37
CA GLN A 22 1.74 -27.38 14.92
C GLN A 22 1.40 -26.05 14.21
N GLN A 23 0.49 -25.23 14.77
CA GLN A 23 0.20 -23.91 14.20
C GLN A 23 1.39 -22.96 14.34
N ILE A 24 2.13 -23.04 15.44
CA ILE A 24 3.38 -22.30 15.63
C ILE A 24 4.44 -22.75 14.63
N GLU A 25 4.65 -24.07 14.45
CA GLU A 25 5.55 -24.57 13.40
C GLU A 25 5.16 -24.07 12.02
N ASN A 26 3.87 -24.00 11.70
CA ASN A 26 3.42 -23.47 10.42
C ASN A 26 3.84 -21.99 10.23
N LEU A 27 3.68 -21.16 11.27
CA LEU A 27 4.16 -19.77 11.24
C LEU A 27 5.68 -19.72 11.00
N ILE A 28 6.47 -20.48 11.77
CA ILE A 28 7.93 -20.52 11.66
C ILE A 28 8.36 -20.99 10.27
N GLN A 29 7.77 -22.08 9.79
CA GLN A 29 8.09 -22.67 8.50
C GLN A 29 7.75 -21.72 7.35
N THR A 30 6.60 -21.04 7.40
CA THR A 30 6.23 -20.07 6.38
C THR A 30 7.07 -18.79 6.45
N GLU A 31 7.54 -18.39 7.64
CA GLU A 31 8.50 -17.29 7.80
C GLU A 31 9.87 -17.66 7.22
N PHE A 32 10.35 -18.86 7.49
CA PHE A 32 11.57 -19.40 6.88
C PHE A 32 11.49 -19.39 5.35
N HIS A 33 10.36 -19.80 4.77
CA HIS A 33 10.15 -19.75 3.33
C HIS A 33 10.13 -18.32 2.78
N HIS A 34 9.57 -17.37 3.53
CA HIS A 34 9.57 -15.96 3.16
C HIS A 34 10.99 -15.37 3.18
N VAL A 35 11.75 -15.58 4.25
CA VAL A 35 13.18 -15.20 4.34
C VAL A 35 13.99 -15.84 3.23
N ARG A 36 13.74 -17.12 2.92
CA ARG A 36 14.38 -17.80 1.77
C ARG A 36 14.06 -17.10 0.44
N THR A 37 12.82 -16.66 0.25
CA THR A 37 12.43 -15.90 -0.96
C THR A 37 13.20 -14.59 -1.06
N LEU A 38 13.30 -13.84 0.04
CA LEU A 38 14.08 -12.60 0.10
C LEU A 38 15.57 -12.85 -0.18
N ARG A 39 16.16 -13.91 0.37
CA ARG A 39 17.56 -14.31 0.08
C ARG A 39 17.77 -14.71 -1.38
N ILE A 40 16.78 -15.35 -2.01
CA ILE A 40 16.82 -15.65 -3.45
C ILE A 40 16.78 -14.36 -4.27
N MET A 41 15.89 -13.43 -3.92
CA MET A 41 15.83 -12.11 -4.56
C MET A 41 17.18 -11.38 -4.44
N GLU A 42 17.83 -11.48 -3.29
CA GLU A 42 19.10 -10.83 -2.98
C GLU A 42 20.28 -11.51 -3.70
N GLY A 43 20.59 -12.75 -3.32
CA GLY A 43 21.82 -13.42 -3.68
C GLY A 43 21.81 -14.06 -5.06
N VAL A 44 20.62 -14.25 -5.65
CA VAL A 44 20.49 -14.83 -6.98
C VAL A 44 20.07 -13.77 -7.98
N TYR A 45 18.90 -13.16 -7.81
CA TYR A 45 18.38 -12.22 -8.82
C TYR A 45 19.11 -10.89 -8.82
N ARG A 46 19.14 -10.16 -7.69
CA ARG A 46 19.77 -8.84 -7.60
C ARG A 46 21.27 -8.95 -7.90
N ARG A 47 21.98 -9.87 -7.23
CA ARG A 47 23.41 -10.09 -7.45
C ARG A 47 23.72 -10.48 -8.90
N GLY A 48 23.01 -11.47 -9.46
CA GLY A 48 23.24 -11.89 -10.84
C GLY A 48 22.89 -10.80 -11.88
N MET A 49 21.87 -9.98 -11.63
CA MET A 49 21.57 -8.83 -12.49
C MET A 49 22.69 -7.77 -12.49
N LEU A 50 23.35 -7.57 -11.35
CA LEU A 50 24.48 -6.64 -11.23
C LEU A 50 25.77 -7.23 -11.80
N ASP A 51 26.10 -8.46 -11.41
CA ASP A 51 27.44 -9.03 -11.60
C ASP A 51 27.55 -9.89 -12.87
N ASP A 52 26.51 -10.65 -13.24
CA ASP A 52 26.54 -11.49 -14.45
C ASP A 52 26.01 -10.74 -15.67
N VAL A 53 24.89 -10.04 -15.50
CA VAL A 53 24.19 -9.35 -16.58
C VAL A 53 24.75 -7.94 -16.81
N MET A 54 25.38 -7.35 -15.79
CA MET A 54 25.91 -5.98 -15.81
C MET A 54 24.83 -4.94 -16.11
N LEU A 55 23.66 -5.06 -15.44
CA LEU A 55 22.63 -4.03 -15.46
C LEU A 55 23.03 -2.84 -14.60
N GLU A 56 22.56 -1.65 -14.97
CA GLU A 56 22.78 -0.44 -14.20
C GLU A 56 22.19 -0.57 -12.79
N ALA A 57 22.95 -0.17 -11.77
CA ALA A 57 22.56 -0.30 -10.37
C ALA A 57 21.22 0.38 -10.06
N ALA A 58 20.96 1.54 -10.67
CA ALA A 58 19.71 2.28 -10.52
C ALA A 58 18.48 1.48 -11.02
N VAL A 59 18.63 0.74 -12.12
CA VAL A 59 17.59 -0.13 -12.68
C VAL A 59 17.32 -1.29 -11.72
N VAL A 60 18.36 -1.97 -11.26
CA VAL A 60 18.23 -3.11 -10.33
C VAL A 60 17.62 -2.68 -9.00
N HIS A 61 18.05 -1.53 -8.44
CA HIS A 61 17.48 -0.96 -7.23
C HIS A 61 15.99 -0.61 -7.40
N THR A 62 15.58 -0.16 -8.59
CA THR A 62 14.16 0.11 -8.89
C THR A 62 13.34 -1.17 -8.99
N ILE A 63 13.92 -2.29 -9.45
CA ILE A 63 13.24 -3.60 -9.51
C ILE A 63 13.07 -4.21 -8.11
N PHE A 64 14.03 -3.98 -7.20
CA PHE A 64 14.04 -4.56 -5.84
C PHE A 64 14.07 -3.47 -4.76
N PRO A 65 13.01 -2.66 -4.60
CA PRO A 65 12.95 -1.66 -3.55
C PRO A 65 13.01 -2.31 -2.16
N CYS A 66 13.64 -1.67 -1.19
CA CYS A 66 13.62 -2.05 0.24
C CYS A 66 14.08 -3.49 0.57
N LEU A 67 14.77 -4.17 -0.35
CA LEU A 67 15.03 -5.61 -0.22
C LEU A 67 15.91 -5.94 1.00
N ASP A 68 16.97 -5.17 1.24
CA ASP A 68 17.88 -5.42 2.35
C ASP A 68 17.18 -5.25 3.69
N GLN A 69 16.42 -4.16 3.84
CA GLN A 69 15.71 -3.87 5.09
C GLN A 69 14.59 -4.89 5.35
N LEU A 70 13.87 -5.33 4.32
CA LEU A 70 12.88 -6.41 4.46
C LEU A 70 13.56 -7.73 4.84
N LEU A 71 14.70 -8.05 4.24
CA LEU A 71 15.44 -9.26 4.57
C LEU A 71 15.94 -9.24 6.02
N GLU A 72 16.46 -8.10 6.49
CA GLU A 72 16.91 -7.91 7.87
C GLU A 72 15.74 -8.07 8.85
N LEU A 73 14.63 -7.34 8.63
CA LEU A 73 13.46 -7.36 9.49
C LEU A 73 12.89 -8.78 9.63
N HIS A 74 12.69 -9.47 8.51
CA HIS A 74 12.13 -10.83 8.52
C HIS A 74 13.12 -11.88 9.04
N SER A 75 14.43 -11.70 8.81
CA SER A 75 15.45 -12.58 9.40
C SER A 75 15.49 -12.44 10.91
N SER A 76 15.38 -11.22 11.44
CA SER A 76 15.33 -10.95 12.88
C SER A 76 14.09 -11.60 13.52
N PHE A 77 12.91 -11.42 12.92
CA PHE A 77 11.68 -12.05 13.39
C PHE A 77 11.78 -13.58 13.36
N LEU A 78 12.32 -14.16 12.29
CA LEU A 78 12.56 -15.61 12.20
C LEU A 78 13.52 -16.10 13.30
N SER A 79 14.59 -15.36 13.59
CA SER A 79 15.54 -15.70 14.65
C SER A 79 14.88 -15.72 16.03
N GLU A 80 14.04 -14.73 16.35
CA GLU A 80 13.26 -14.71 17.61
C GLU A 80 12.28 -15.90 17.69
N LEU A 81 11.61 -16.22 16.58
CA LEU A 81 10.72 -17.38 16.49
C LEU A 81 11.46 -18.70 16.72
N LEU A 82 12.63 -18.88 16.10
CA LEU A 82 13.47 -20.06 16.27
C LEU A 82 14.04 -20.17 17.69
N LYS A 83 14.40 -19.04 18.29
CA LYS A 83 14.83 -18.99 19.69
C LYS A 83 13.69 -19.45 20.62
N ARG A 84 12.48 -18.92 20.44
CA ARG A 84 11.30 -19.34 21.21
C ARG A 84 11.00 -20.83 21.06
N ARG A 85 11.13 -21.37 19.84
CA ARG A 85 11.00 -22.81 19.58
C ARG A 85 12.03 -23.61 20.36
N SER A 86 13.29 -23.17 20.38
CA SER A 86 14.38 -23.88 21.07
C SER A 86 14.19 -23.90 22.59
N GLU A 87 13.70 -22.81 23.18
CA GLU A 87 13.40 -22.71 24.62
C GLU A 87 12.25 -23.64 25.04
N GLY A 88 11.37 -23.99 24.10
CA GLY A 88 10.25 -24.91 24.34
C GLY A 88 10.57 -26.39 24.12
N LEU A 89 11.79 -26.74 23.68
CA LEU A 89 12.17 -28.15 23.44
C LEU A 89 12.16 -28.94 24.75
N GLN A 90 11.60 -30.15 24.73
CA GLN A 90 11.70 -31.07 25.87
C GLN A 90 13.11 -31.65 25.97
N ASP A 91 13.62 -31.86 27.18
CA ASP A 91 14.95 -32.42 27.43
C ASP A 91 15.15 -33.74 26.66
N GLY A 92 16.18 -33.77 25.82
CA GLY A 92 16.54 -34.93 25.00
C GLY A 92 15.75 -35.09 23.69
N SER A 93 14.84 -34.17 23.33
CA SER A 93 14.09 -34.23 22.06
C SER A 93 14.58 -33.21 21.04
N SER A 94 14.76 -33.65 19.79
CA SER A 94 15.04 -32.78 18.64
C SER A 94 13.77 -32.36 17.87
N THR A 95 12.60 -32.90 18.24
CA THR A 95 11.35 -32.73 17.48
C THR A 95 10.14 -32.34 18.35
N ASN A 96 10.12 -32.73 19.62
CA ASN A 96 9.00 -32.44 20.52
C ASN A 96 9.31 -31.19 21.34
N PHE A 97 8.51 -30.15 21.11
CA PHE A 97 8.56 -28.92 21.89
C PHE A 97 7.15 -28.58 22.38
N THR A 98 7.09 -27.88 23.50
CA THR A 98 5.87 -27.33 24.09
C THR A 98 6.06 -25.83 24.21
N VAL A 99 5.90 -25.11 23.09
CA VAL A 99 5.88 -23.65 23.16
C VAL A 99 4.54 -23.31 23.80
N CYS A 100 4.57 -22.81 25.03
CA CYS A 100 3.36 -22.45 25.76
C CYS A 100 2.88 -21.02 25.47
N ARG A 101 3.75 -20.16 24.91
CA ARG A 101 3.49 -18.73 24.71
C ARG A 101 4.23 -18.15 23.50
N LEU A 102 3.50 -17.39 22.68
CA LEU A 102 3.97 -16.67 21.51
C LEU A 102 3.43 -15.23 21.46
N GLY A 103 2.36 -14.92 22.20
CA GLY A 103 1.67 -13.64 22.17
C GLY A 103 2.57 -12.45 22.46
N ASP A 104 3.52 -12.57 23.39
CA ASP A 104 4.49 -11.53 23.72
C ASP A 104 5.41 -11.18 22.53
N LEU A 105 5.86 -12.19 21.79
CA LEU A 105 6.73 -12.03 20.62
C LEU A 105 5.96 -11.35 19.48
N LEU A 106 4.72 -11.78 19.23
CA LEU A 106 3.87 -11.17 18.20
C LEU A 106 3.48 -9.73 18.56
N LEU A 107 3.22 -9.44 19.84
CA LEU A 107 3.03 -8.06 20.31
C LEU A 107 4.27 -7.22 20.03
N ARG A 108 5.47 -7.70 20.36
CA ARG A 108 6.72 -6.97 20.05
C ARG A 108 6.88 -6.74 18.53
N GLN A 109 6.56 -7.73 17.71
CA GLN A 109 6.71 -7.64 16.24
C GLN A 109 5.72 -6.66 15.59
N PHE A 110 4.47 -6.62 16.06
CA PHE A 110 3.38 -5.88 15.42
C PHE A 110 2.91 -4.67 16.23
N SER A 111 3.77 -4.13 17.10
CA SER A 111 3.50 -2.88 17.83
C SER A 111 4.74 -2.00 17.95
N GLY A 112 4.55 -0.75 18.38
CA GLY A 112 5.62 0.21 18.61
C GLY A 112 6.49 0.43 17.36
N GLN A 113 7.80 0.54 17.57
CA GLN A 113 8.75 0.82 16.48
C GLN A 113 8.73 -0.27 15.38
N SER A 114 8.59 -1.55 15.75
CA SER A 114 8.56 -2.64 14.77
C SER A 114 7.35 -2.54 13.83
N ALA A 115 6.19 -2.08 14.33
CA ALA A 115 5.03 -1.82 13.50
C ALA A 115 5.25 -0.64 12.54
N GLU A 116 5.87 0.44 13.02
CA GLU A 116 6.20 1.61 12.18
C GLU A 116 7.22 1.25 11.07
N ASP A 117 8.23 0.44 11.40
CA ASP A 117 9.21 -0.04 10.42
C ASP A 117 8.55 -0.96 9.37
N LEU A 118 7.69 -1.89 9.81
CA LEU A 118 6.87 -2.70 8.92
C LEU A 118 5.99 -1.83 8.02
N LYS A 119 5.29 -0.84 8.58
CA LYS A 119 4.45 0.08 7.82
C LYS A 119 5.27 0.76 6.74
N LYS A 120 6.37 1.41 7.11
CA LYS A 120 7.23 2.14 6.19
C LYS A 120 7.76 1.24 5.07
N LEU A 121 8.32 0.09 5.41
CA LEU A 121 8.93 -0.81 4.44
C LEU A 121 7.89 -1.41 3.48
N TYR A 122 6.76 -1.89 3.98
CA TYR A 122 5.72 -2.45 3.13
C TYR A 122 5.02 -1.38 2.29
N SER A 123 4.81 -0.17 2.81
CA SER A 123 4.22 0.92 2.01
C SER A 123 5.14 1.37 0.87
N GLU A 124 6.45 1.49 1.13
CA GLU A 124 7.43 1.81 0.09
C GLU A 124 7.58 0.68 -0.94
N PHE A 125 7.63 -0.58 -0.49
CA PHE A 125 7.72 -1.74 -1.37
C PHE A 125 6.48 -1.87 -2.27
N CYS A 126 5.28 -1.81 -1.67
CA CYS A 126 4.01 -2.01 -2.37
C CYS A 126 3.69 -0.86 -3.34
N SER A 127 3.93 0.41 -2.97
CA SER A 127 3.72 1.56 -3.86
C SER A 127 4.62 1.56 -5.10
N ARG A 128 5.78 0.88 -5.01
CA ARG A 128 6.73 0.73 -6.12
C ARG A 128 6.51 -0.56 -6.93
N HIS A 129 5.72 -1.50 -6.43
CA HIS A 129 5.49 -2.80 -7.06
C HIS A 129 5.08 -2.72 -8.55
N PRO A 130 4.08 -1.91 -8.96
CA PRO A 130 3.68 -1.85 -10.37
C PRO A 130 4.81 -1.36 -11.28
N LYS A 131 5.57 -0.36 -10.82
CA LYS A 131 6.71 0.20 -11.55
C LYS A 131 7.86 -0.80 -11.65
N ALA A 132 8.19 -1.50 -10.56
CA ALA A 132 9.22 -2.53 -10.53
C ALA A 132 8.92 -3.67 -11.51
N VAL A 133 7.68 -4.18 -11.49
CA VAL A 133 7.25 -5.25 -12.41
C VAL A 133 7.25 -4.78 -13.86
N LYS A 134 6.75 -3.56 -14.14
CA LYS A 134 6.75 -2.99 -15.49
C LYS A 134 8.18 -2.82 -16.02
N LEU A 135 9.07 -2.22 -15.24
CA LEU A 135 10.47 -2.02 -15.62
C LEU A 135 11.17 -3.37 -15.86
N TYR A 136 10.99 -4.34 -14.98
CA TYR A 136 11.55 -5.68 -15.18
C TYR A 136 11.06 -6.32 -16.50
N LYS A 137 9.77 -6.22 -16.83
CA LYS A 137 9.24 -6.72 -18.12
C LYS A 137 9.87 -6.02 -19.31
N GLU A 138 10.00 -4.69 -19.25
CA GLU A 138 10.61 -3.89 -20.31
C GLU A 138 12.08 -4.27 -20.53
N VAL A 139 12.88 -4.35 -19.46
CA VAL A 139 14.29 -4.74 -19.54
C VAL A 139 14.42 -6.18 -20.03
N LEU A 140 13.63 -7.11 -19.49
CA LEU A 140 13.64 -8.52 -19.91
C LEU A 140 13.29 -8.68 -21.39
N SER A 141 12.36 -7.88 -21.93
CA SER A 141 12.00 -7.95 -23.35
C SER A 141 13.13 -7.48 -24.29
N ARG A 142 14.00 -6.57 -23.82
CA ARG A 142 15.01 -5.90 -24.64
C ARG A 142 16.42 -6.48 -24.47
N ASP A 143 16.81 -6.88 -23.26
CA ASP A 143 18.16 -7.36 -22.95
C ASP A 143 18.27 -8.89 -23.06
N ARG A 144 18.97 -9.37 -24.09
CA ARG A 144 19.19 -10.81 -24.34
C ARG A 144 20.01 -11.50 -23.24
N ARG A 145 20.93 -10.78 -22.57
CA ARG A 145 21.75 -11.33 -21.48
C ARG A 145 20.84 -11.62 -20.29
N LEU A 146 19.93 -10.70 -19.97
CA LEU A 146 18.95 -10.91 -18.90
C LEU A 146 18.03 -12.11 -19.22
N GLN A 147 17.56 -12.25 -20.46
CA GLN A 147 16.76 -13.41 -20.87
C GLN A 147 17.50 -14.73 -20.68
N GLN A 148 18.76 -14.80 -21.09
CA GLN A 148 19.58 -16.00 -20.93
C GLN A 148 19.86 -16.30 -19.46
N PHE A 149 20.19 -15.27 -18.68
CA PHE A 149 20.36 -15.36 -17.23
C PHE A 149 19.11 -15.96 -16.58
N VAL A 150 17.94 -15.34 -16.75
CA VAL A 150 16.68 -15.81 -16.14
C VAL A 150 16.36 -17.25 -16.55
N ARG A 151 16.52 -17.61 -17.84
CA ARG A 151 16.32 -18.99 -18.30
C ARG A 151 17.25 -19.99 -17.61
N ARG A 152 18.52 -19.61 -17.39
CA ARG A 152 19.51 -20.44 -16.70
C ARG A 152 19.16 -20.60 -15.23
N VAL A 153 18.85 -19.51 -14.54
CA VAL A 153 18.58 -19.56 -13.10
C VAL A 153 17.28 -20.31 -12.81
N CYS A 154 16.20 -20.05 -13.56
CA CYS A 154 14.87 -20.68 -13.38
C CYS A 154 14.87 -22.20 -13.53
N ARG A 155 15.90 -22.81 -14.13
CA ARG A 155 16.08 -24.28 -14.21
C ARG A 155 16.59 -24.89 -12.90
N GLY A 156 17.11 -24.09 -11.98
CA GLY A 156 17.66 -24.55 -10.72
C GLY A 156 16.59 -25.08 -9.74
N PRO A 157 16.88 -26.14 -8.96
CA PRO A 157 15.93 -26.71 -8.01
C PRO A 157 15.58 -25.75 -6.86
N LEU A 158 16.43 -24.75 -6.61
CA LEU A 158 16.28 -23.79 -5.53
C LEU A 158 15.07 -22.86 -5.69
N LEU A 159 14.68 -22.54 -6.92
CA LEU A 159 13.68 -21.50 -7.19
C LEU A 159 12.23 -22.00 -7.15
N ARG A 160 12.00 -23.32 -7.15
CA ARG A 160 10.65 -23.90 -7.25
C ARG A 160 9.81 -23.25 -8.38
N ARG A 161 10.47 -22.86 -9.48
CA ARG A 161 9.89 -22.13 -10.64
C ARG A 161 9.37 -20.71 -10.37
N HIS A 162 9.72 -20.07 -9.25
CA HIS A 162 9.40 -18.66 -9.01
C HIS A 162 10.39 -17.76 -9.76
N GLY A 163 9.87 -16.97 -10.71
CA GLY A 163 10.60 -15.87 -11.32
C GLY A 163 10.60 -14.62 -10.43
N VAL A 164 11.21 -13.55 -10.95
CA VAL A 164 11.31 -12.26 -10.24
C VAL A 164 9.93 -11.71 -9.88
N GLN A 165 8.95 -11.79 -10.79
CA GLN A 165 7.60 -11.26 -10.56
C GLN A 165 6.88 -12.03 -9.46
N GLU A 166 7.00 -13.35 -9.46
CA GLU A 166 6.41 -14.22 -8.45
C GLU A 166 7.04 -13.96 -7.08
N CYS A 167 8.36 -13.78 -7.01
CA CYS A 167 9.03 -13.43 -5.76
C CYS A 167 8.54 -12.09 -5.21
N ILE A 168 8.44 -11.04 -6.04
CA ILE A 168 7.92 -9.74 -5.60
C ILE A 168 6.47 -9.89 -5.08
N LEU A 169 5.62 -10.62 -5.80
CA LEU A 169 4.24 -10.85 -5.38
C LEU A 169 4.15 -11.60 -4.04
N LEU A 170 4.98 -12.62 -3.83
CA LEU A 170 5.04 -13.34 -2.56
C LEU A 170 5.41 -12.43 -1.39
N VAL A 171 6.35 -11.50 -1.60
CA VAL A 171 6.72 -10.50 -0.59
C VAL A 171 5.55 -9.57 -0.29
N THR A 172 4.91 -8.99 -1.31
CA THR A 172 3.71 -8.13 -1.15
C THR A 172 2.61 -8.83 -0.34
N GLN A 173 2.41 -10.13 -0.56
CA GLN A 173 1.36 -10.90 0.11
C GLN A 173 1.69 -11.31 1.55
N ARG A 174 2.97 -11.28 1.98
CA ARG A 174 3.35 -11.87 3.27
C ARG A 174 2.62 -11.22 4.44
N ILE A 175 2.55 -9.89 4.48
CA ILE A 175 1.95 -9.15 5.60
C ILE A 175 0.47 -9.52 5.81
N THR A 176 -0.25 -9.85 4.73
CA THR A 176 -1.67 -10.26 4.79
C THR A 176 -1.87 -11.75 5.12
N LYS A 177 -0.80 -12.56 5.20
CA LYS A 177 -0.88 -13.96 5.68
C LYS A 177 -0.87 -14.06 7.19
N TYR A 178 -0.19 -13.14 7.88
CA TYR A 178 -0.08 -13.19 9.34
C TYR A 178 -1.43 -13.21 10.07
N PRO A 179 -2.48 -12.46 9.68
CA PRO A 179 -3.75 -12.51 10.39
C PRO A 179 -4.37 -13.90 10.42
N VAL A 180 -4.28 -14.63 9.30
CA VAL A 180 -4.81 -16.01 9.18
C VAL A 180 -3.99 -16.98 10.03
N LEU A 181 -2.66 -16.83 10.05
CA LEU A 181 -1.77 -17.68 10.86
C LEU A 181 -2.01 -17.44 12.35
N ILE A 182 -2.07 -16.19 12.78
CA ILE A 182 -2.28 -15.81 14.18
C ILE A 182 -3.69 -16.20 14.64
N GLN A 183 -4.72 -16.03 13.79
CA GLN A 183 -6.08 -16.49 14.11
C GLN A 183 -6.11 -18.00 14.38
N ARG A 184 -5.43 -18.81 13.56
CA ARG A 184 -5.37 -20.27 13.80
C ARG A 184 -4.65 -20.62 15.10
N ILE A 185 -3.59 -19.89 15.46
CA ILE A 185 -2.90 -20.07 16.74
C ILE A 185 -3.86 -19.73 17.90
N LEU A 186 -4.55 -18.60 17.80
CA LEU A 186 -5.54 -18.16 18.78
C LEU A 186 -6.69 -19.17 18.95
N ASP A 187 -7.27 -19.66 17.87
CA ASP A 187 -8.38 -20.64 17.90
C ASP A 187 -7.99 -21.96 18.57
N ASN A 188 -6.69 -22.28 18.60
CA ASN A 188 -6.14 -23.49 19.22
C ASN A 188 -5.45 -23.20 20.57
N THR A 189 -5.53 -21.97 21.09
CA THR A 189 -5.01 -21.61 22.41
C THR A 189 -6.04 -21.97 23.48
N LYS A 190 -5.65 -22.80 24.45
CA LYS A 190 -6.51 -23.21 25.58
C LYS A 190 -5.73 -23.16 26.88
N GLY A 191 -6.41 -22.91 28.00
CA GLY A 191 -5.82 -22.99 29.33
C GLY A 191 -4.96 -21.79 29.79
N SER A 192 -4.72 -20.78 28.94
CA SER A 192 -4.09 -19.51 29.35
C SER A 192 -4.84 -18.30 28.80
N LYS A 193 -5.49 -17.56 29.71
CA LYS A 193 -6.20 -16.32 29.35
C LYS A 193 -5.24 -15.21 28.94
N GLU A 194 -4.05 -15.17 29.55
CA GLU A 194 -3.03 -14.17 29.24
C GLU A 194 -2.53 -14.32 27.80
N GLU A 195 -2.26 -15.55 27.36
CA GLU A 195 -1.84 -15.83 25.98
C GLU A 195 -2.96 -15.52 24.99
N GLU A 196 -4.19 -15.93 25.29
CA GLU A 196 -5.36 -15.63 24.44
C GLU A 196 -5.54 -14.10 24.26
N GLN A 197 -5.41 -13.33 25.34
CA GLN A 197 -5.49 -11.87 25.30
C GLN A 197 -4.35 -11.25 24.49
N ALA A 198 -3.11 -11.73 24.68
CA ALA A 198 -1.96 -11.25 23.95
C ALA A 198 -2.09 -11.50 22.44
N LEU A 199 -2.54 -12.71 22.05
CA LEU A 199 -2.80 -13.08 20.65
C LEU A 199 -3.93 -12.27 20.03
N LYS A 200 -5.05 -12.06 20.74
CA LYS A 200 -6.15 -11.19 20.28
C LYS A 200 -5.67 -9.76 20.02
N LYS A 201 -4.89 -9.21 20.96
CA LYS A 201 -4.34 -7.85 20.83
C LYS A 201 -3.34 -7.76 19.68
N ALA A 202 -2.43 -8.72 19.54
CA ALA A 202 -1.48 -8.76 18.42
C ALA A 202 -2.20 -8.86 17.06
N LEU A 203 -3.25 -9.68 16.97
CA LEU A 203 -4.06 -9.82 15.76
C LEU A 203 -4.80 -8.52 15.41
N GLN A 204 -5.33 -7.81 16.41
CA GLN A 204 -5.96 -6.51 16.20
C GLN A 204 -4.95 -5.49 15.65
N LEU A 205 -3.82 -5.32 16.34
CA LEU A 205 -2.77 -4.37 15.94
C LEU A 205 -2.25 -4.66 14.53
N LEU A 206 -2.08 -5.93 14.18
CA LEU A 206 -1.68 -6.34 12.83
C LEU A 206 -2.74 -5.97 11.76
N LYS A 207 -4.04 -6.11 12.04
CA LYS A 207 -5.09 -5.68 11.11
C LYS A 207 -5.09 -4.17 10.91
N GLU A 208 -4.90 -3.41 11.99
CA GLU A 208 -4.75 -1.95 11.95
C GLU A 208 -3.50 -1.54 11.16
N LEU A 209 -2.38 -2.24 11.35
CA LEU A 209 -1.15 -2.06 10.59
C LEU A 209 -1.35 -2.30 9.10
N ILE A 210 -2.00 -3.39 8.70
CA ILE A 210 -2.29 -3.70 7.28
C ILE A 210 -3.16 -2.60 6.65
N SER A 211 -4.19 -2.15 7.37
CA SER A 211 -5.02 -1.03 6.91
C SER A 211 -4.19 0.25 6.74
N SER A 212 -3.30 0.54 7.70
CA SER A 212 -2.40 1.68 7.65
C SER A 212 -1.40 1.61 6.49
N VAL A 213 -0.90 0.41 6.17
CA VAL A 213 -0.03 0.19 5.00
C VAL A 213 -0.79 0.51 3.71
N ASP A 214 -2.02 0.02 3.55
CA ASP A 214 -2.86 0.27 2.37
C ASP A 214 -3.14 1.76 2.16
N GLN A 215 -3.49 2.47 3.23
CA GLN A 215 -3.70 3.93 3.16
C GLN A 215 -2.42 4.67 2.79
N GLU A 216 -1.27 4.29 3.36
CA GLU A 216 0.01 4.93 3.05
C GLU A 216 0.46 4.66 1.60
N VAL A 217 0.21 3.45 1.06
CA VAL A 217 0.45 3.14 -0.36
C VAL A 217 -0.37 4.07 -1.26
N LEU A 218 -1.65 4.27 -0.93
CA LEU A 218 -2.54 5.17 -1.68
C LEU A 218 -2.05 6.62 -1.63
N GLU A 219 -1.59 7.09 -0.46
CA GLU A 219 -1.04 8.45 -0.32
C GLU A 219 0.28 8.63 -1.09
N LEU A 220 1.15 7.62 -1.10
CA LEU A 220 2.37 7.63 -1.91
C LEU A 220 2.07 7.66 -3.42
N ASP A 221 1.09 6.88 -3.87
CA ASP A 221 0.65 6.90 -5.27
C ASP A 221 0.07 8.26 -5.68
N ARG A 222 -0.75 8.87 -4.81
CA ARG A 222 -1.28 10.24 -5.01
C ARG A 222 -0.17 11.27 -5.05
N THR A 223 0.81 11.18 -4.15
CA THR A 223 1.96 12.08 -4.09
C THR A 223 2.79 11.99 -5.35
N ARG A 224 3.12 10.76 -5.81
CA ARG A 224 3.82 10.55 -7.08
C ARG A 224 3.03 11.12 -8.25
N ARG A 225 1.73 10.89 -8.28
CA ARG A 225 0.87 11.39 -9.35
C ARG A 225 0.86 12.92 -9.39
N LEU A 226 0.78 13.57 -8.25
CA LEU A 226 0.85 15.02 -8.14
C LEU A 226 2.20 15.57 -8.64
N GLN A 227 3.31 14.89 -8.34
CA GLN A 227 4.63 15.24 -8.86
C GLN A 227 4.70 15.10 -10.40
N GLU A 228 4.09 14.07 -10.98
CA GLU A 228 4.01 13.90 -12.45
C GLU A 228 3.24 15.06 -13.12
N ILE A 229 2.13 15.49 -12.50
CA ILE A 229 1.32 16.60 -12.99
C ILE A 229 2.10 17.91 -12.86
N GLN A 230 2.73 18.15 -11.71
CA GLN A 230 3.53 19.33 -11.45
C GLN A 230 4.72 19.43 -12.42
N ALA A 231 5.37 18.32 -12.75
CA ALA A 231 6.48 18.30 -13.72
C ALA A 231 6.04 18.66 -15.15
N ARG A 232 4.76 18.44 -15.48
CA ARG A 232 4.15 18.79 -16.77
C ARG A 232 3.53 20.19 -16.79
N LEU A 233 3.33 20.82 -15.64
CA LEU A 233 2.78 22.16 -15.54
C LEU A 233 3.81 23.19 -16.02
N ASP A 234 3.41 24.10 -16.90
CA ASP A 234 4.30 25.17 -17.36
C ASP A 234 4.84 25.97 -16.16
N PRO A 235 6.16 26.09 -15.97
CA PRO A 235 6.75 26.83 -14.85
C PRO A 235 6.32 28.30 -14.78
N ARG A 236 5.91 28.89 -15.91
CA ARG A 236 5.41 30.26 -16.01
C ARG A 236 3.90 30.37 -15.78
N ALA A 237 3.18 29.25 -15.71
CA ALA A 237 1.75 29.25 -15.45
C ALA A 237 1.47 29.87 -14.08
N LEU A 238 0.56 30.84 -14.09
CA LEU A 238 0.09 31.56 -12.93
C LEU A 238 -1.43 31.54 -12.97
N ALA A 239 -2.04 31.19 -11.84
CA ALA A 239 -3.46 31.40 -11.62
C ALA A 239 -3.62 32.56 -10.64
N GLU A 240 -4.42 33.56 -11.00
CA GLU A 240 -4.90 34.54 -10.04
C GLU A 240 -5.94 33.87 -9.16
N VAL A 241 -5.72 33.90 -7.84
CA VAL A 241 -6.75 33.49 -6.87
C VAL A 241 -7.57 34.71 -6.48
N GLN A 242 -8.83 34.49 -6.14
CA GLN A 242 -9.81 35.55 -5.91
C GLN A 242 -9.43 36.55 -4.80
N GLU A 243 -8.56 36.19 -3.85
CA GLU A 243 -8.06 37.09 -2.80
C GLU A 243 -6.86 37.97 -3.25
N GLY A 244 -6.57 38.06 -4.55
CA GLY A 244 -5.47 38.86 -5.09
C GLY A 244 -4.09 38.21 -4.97
N GLY A 245 -4.06 36.93 -4.60
CA GLY A 245 -2.86 36.11 -4.56
C GLY A 245 -2.52 35.46 -5.91
N ALA A 246 -1.31 34.92 -5.99
CA ALA A 246 -0.82 34.20 -7.16
C ALA A 246 -0.59 32.72 -6.81
N PHE A 247 -1.28 31.82 -7.49
CA PHE A 247 -1.12 30.37 -7.35
C PHE A 247 -0.19 29.84 -8.45
N ARG A 248 0.85 29.10 -8.04
CA ARG A 248 1.91 28.58 -8.91
C ARG A 248 2.08 27.08 -8.71
N ALA A 249 2.83 26.45 -9.61
CA ALA A 249 3.13 25.01 -9.57
C ALA A 249 3.66 24.51 -8.21
N GLY A 250 4.50 25.29 -7.53
CA GLY A 250 5.05 24.93 -6.22
C GLY A 250 4.01 24.82 -5.09
N GLU A 251 2.86 25.48 -5.22
CA GLU A 251 1.77 25.44 -4.24
C GLU A 251 1.01 24.11 -4.26
N LEU A 252 1.10 23.34 -5.37
CA LEU A 252 0.48 22.01 -5.47
C LEU A 252 1.11 21.04 -4.48
N LEU A 253 2.45 20.99 -4.41
CA LEU A 253 3.19 20.03 -3.58
C LEU A 253 3.07 20.27 -2.07
N ARG A 254 2.47 21.39 -1.66
CA ARG A 254 2.14 21.69 -0.25
C ARG A 254 0.82 21.07 0.20
N ARG A 255 0.09 20.43 -0.71
CA ARG A 255 -1.27 19.92 -0.50
C ARG A 255 -1.36 18.45 -0.84
N LYS A 256 -2.41 17.79 -0.34
CA LYS A 256 -2.68 16.39 -0.64
C LYS A 256 -3.66 16.28 -1.80
N LEU A 257 -3.31 15.50 -2.81
CA LEU A 257 -4.21 15.15 -3.91
C LEU A 257 -5.19 14.08 -3.43
N LEU A 258 -6.50 14.38 -3.43
CA LEU A 258 -7.53 13.42 -3.00
C LEU A 258 -8.15 12.66 -4.18
N HIS A 259 -8.32 13.36 -5.30
CA HIS A 259 -8.88 12.80 -6.53
C HIS A 259 -8.46 13.64 -7.74
N GLU A 260 -8.37 13.01 -8.91
CA GLU A 260 -8.19 13.73 -10.16
C GLU A 260 -8.93 13.03 -11.30
N GLY A 261 -9.19 13.78 -12.37
CA GLY A 261 -9.75 13.23 -13.60
C GLY A 261 -10.22 14.31 -14.57
N PRO A 262 -10.52 13.91 -15.81
CA PRO A 262 -11.04 14.83 -16.82
C PRO A 262 -12.51 15.17 -16.57
N LEU A 263 -12.85 16.44 -16.68
CA LEU A 263 -14.23 16.93 -16.72
C LEU A 263 -14.40 17.89 -17.90
N LEU A 264 -15.64 18.12 -18.31
CA LEU A 264 -16.00 19.16 -19.25
C LEU A 264 -16.53 20.38 -18.49
N TRP A 265 -15.90 21.54 -18.69
CA TRP A 265 -16.37 22.80 -18.15
C TRP A 265 -17.21 23.54 -19.21
N LYS A 266 -18.49 23.78 -18.89
CA LYS A 266 -19.38 24.62 -19.69
C LYS A 266 -19.10 26.11 -19.42
N VAL A 267 -18.39 26.73 -20.36
CA VAL A 267 -18.03 28.15 -20.32
C VAL A 267 -19.24 29.01 -20.73
N GLN A 268 -19.49 30.10 -20.01
CA GLN A 268 -20.62 30.99 -20.29
C GLN A 268 -20.52 31.57 -21.71
N GLY A 269 -21.61 31.45 -22.49
CA GLY A 269 -21.66 31.93 -23.88
C GLY A 269 -20.75 31.15 -24.85
N SER A 270 -20.17 30.02 -24.44
CA SER A 270 -19.27 29.23 -25.28
C SER A 270 -19.56 27.73 -25.24
N ARG A 271 -18.75 26.96 -25.98
CA ARG A 271 -18.77 25.49 -25.97
C ARG A 271 -18.09 24.95 -24.71
N MET A 272 -18.38 23.70 -24.40
CA MET A 272 -17.68 22.98 -23.32
C MET A 272 -16.19 22.82 -23.66
N LYS A 273 -15.34 22.84 -22.64
CA LYS A 273 -13.90 22.68 -22.73
C LYS A 273 -13.44 21.53 -21.84
N ASP A 274 -12.53 20.72 -22.33
CA ASP A 274 -11.87 19.70 -21.52
C ASP A 274 -10.95 20.36 -20.49
N VAL A 275 -11.09 19.92 -19.24
CA VAL A 275 -10.24 20.32 -18.13
C VAL A 275 -9.84 19.10 -17.32
N GLN A 276 -8.58 19.03 -16.93
CA GLN A 276 -8.11 18.09 -15.90
C GLN A 276 -8.34 18.73 -14.55
N VAL A 277 -9.13 18.11 -13.70
CA VAL A 277 -9.49 18.64 -12.39
C VAL A 277 -8.72 17.91 -11.30
N LEU A 278 -8.12 18.65 -10.39
CA LEU A 278 -7.46 18.14 -9.19
C LEU A 278 -8.28 18.55 -7.97
N LEU A 279 -8.84 17.58 -7.27
CA LEU A 279 -9.40 17.78 -5.94
C LEU A 279 -8.28 17.60 -4.92
N MET A 280 -7.90 18.70 -4.30
CA MET A 280 -6.91 18.75 -3.23
C MET A 280 -7.60 18.75 -1.86
N SER A 281 -6.81 18.73 -0.79
CA SER A 281 -7.29 18.77 0.61
C SER A 281 -8.17 19.96 0.95
N ASP A 282 -7.94 21.10 0.32
CA ASP A 282 -8.48 22.42 0.67
C ASP A 282 -9.03 23.19 -0.55
N ILE A 283 -8.66 22.78 -1.77
CA ILE A 283 -8.98 23.48 -3.02
C ILE A 283 -9.32 22.50 -4.16
N LEU A 284 -10.00 23.01 -5.18
CA LEU A 284 -10.07 22.45 -6.52
C LEU A 284 -9.15 23.24 -7.45
N VAL A 285 -8.43 22.54 -8.34
CA VAL A 285 -7.58 23.13 -9.37
C VAL A 285 -8.00 22.62 -10.74
N PHE A 286 -8.25 23.54 -11.67
CA PHE A 286 -8.61 23.26 -13.06
C PHE A 286 -7.40 23.52 -13.96
N LEU A 287 -6.99 22.48 -14.68
CA LEU A 287 -5.88 22.52 -15.62
C LEU A 287 -6.39 22.29 -17.05
N GLN A 288 -5.75 22.94 -18.02
CA GLN A 288 -5.90 22.62 -19.43
C GLN A 288 -4.62 21.95 -19.91
N GLU A 289 -4.78 20.92 -20.75
CA GLU A 289 -3.66 20.26 -21.40
C GLU A 289 -3.51 20.80 -22.83
N LYS A 290 -2.30 21.26 -23.17
CA LYS A 290 -1.93 21.64 -24.53
C LYS A 290 -0.48 21.22 -24.79
N ASP A 291 -0.24 20.56 -25.92
CA ASP A 291 1.10 20.10 -26.31
C ASP A 291 1.81 19.28 -25.21
N GLN A 292 1.06 18.37 -24.56
CA GLN A 292 1.46 17.53 -23.42
C GLN A 292 1.84 18.26 -22.12
N LYS A 293 1.72 19.59 -22.09
CA LYS A 293 1.92 20.43 -20.91
C LYS A 293 0.60 20.85 -20.31
N PHE A 294 0.59 21.02 -18.99
CA PHE A 294 -0.52 21.63 -18.29
C PHE A 294 -0.32 23.15 -18.16
N THR A 295 -1.42 23.89 -18.22
CA THR A 295 -1.54 25.27 -17.75
C THR A 295 -2.78 25.37 -16.86
N PHE A 296 -2.85 26.38 -15.99
CA PHE A 296 -4.12 26.66 -15.31
C PHE A 296 -5.19 27.05 -16.33
N ALA A 297 -6.43 26.62 -16.10
CA ALA A 297 -7.53 26.83 -17.03
C ALA A 297 -7.93 28.31 -17.09
N ALA A 298 -7.39 29.05 -18.05
CA ALA A 298 -7.74 30.45 -18.31
C ALA A 298 -9.02 30.51 -19.15
N LEU A 299 -10.17 30.29 -18.49
CA LEU A 299 -11.51 30.30 -19.10
C LEU A 299 -12.29 31.55 -18.67
N ASP A 300 -13.54 31.38 -18.22
CA ASP A 300 -14.43 32.47 -17.79
C ASP A 300 -14.38 32.75 -16.28
N LYS A 301 -13.74 31.88 -15.47
CA LYS A 301 -13.68 32.00 -14.00
C LYS A 301 -12.34 31.51 -13.45
N SER A 302 -12.11 31.67 -12.15
CA SER A 302 -10.88 31.25 -11.48
C SER A 302 -10.59 29.76 -11.68
N PRO A 303 -9.37 29.37 -12.08
CA PRO A 303 -8.97 27.96 -12.17
C PRO A 303 -8.64 27.34 -10.81
N VAL A 304 -8.69 28.11 -9.72
CA VAL A 304 -8.43 27.64 -8.36
C VAL A 304 -9.59 28.05 -7.46
N VAL A 305 -10.26 27.08 -6.86
CA VAL A 305 -11.49 27.26 -6.10
C VAL A 305 -11.33 26.70 -4.70
N SER A 306 -11.59 27.53 -3.69
CA SER A 306 -11.59 27.07 -2.30
C SER A 306 -12.73 26.09 -2.03
N LEU A 307 -12.46 25.04 -1.25
CA LEU A 307 -13.50 24.14 -0.76
C LEU A 307 -14.30 24.73 0.42
N ASN A 308 -13.80 25.82 1.02
CA ASN A 308 -14.48 26.49 2.12
C ASN A 308 -15.85 26.99 1.67
N ASN A 309 -16.90 26.56 2.38
CA ASN A 309 -18.30 26.84 2.05
C ASN A 309 -18.70 26.55 0.59
N LEU A 310 -17.98 25.64 -0.10
CA LEU A 310 -18.31 25.23 -1.47
C LEU A 310 -19.60 24.42 -1.49
N ILE A 311 -20.55 24.83 -2.34
CA ILE A 311 -21.83 24.13 -2.50
C ILE A 311 -21.79 23.28 -3.78
N VAL A 312 -22.13 21.99 -3.66
CA VAL A 312 -22.22 21.05 -4.78
C VAL A 312 -23.69 20.71 -5.05
N ARG A 313 -24.17 20.86 -6.28
CA ARG A 313 -25.57 20.61 -6.68
C ARG A 313 -25.69 19.78 -7.95
N ASP A 314 -26.78 19.02 -8.05
CA ASP A 314 -27.20 18.35 -9.28
C ASP A 314 -27.71 19.36 -10.32
N ILE A 315 -27.57 19.00 -11.60
CA ILE A 315 -28.24 19.70 -12.70
C ILE A 315 -29.48 18.88 -13.09
N ALA A 316 -30.65 19.52 -13.03
CA ALA A 316 -31.90 18.88 -13.43
C ALA A 316 -31.83 18.40 -14.88
N ASN A 317 -32.31 17.18 -15.13
CA ASN A 317 -32.33 16.54 -16.45
C ASN A 317 -30.95 16.37 -17.12
N GLN A 318 -29.86 16.46 -16.36
CA GLN A 318 -28.49 16.29 -16.86
C GLN A 318 -27.72 15.35 -15.93
N GLU A 319 -27.86 14.03 -16.15
CA GLU A 319 -27.35 13.01 -15.22
C GLU A 319 -25.82 12.99 -15.06
N ARG A 320 -25.10 13.63 -15.98
CA ARG A 320 -23.64 13.80 -15.97
C ARG A 320 -23.19 15.17 -15.47
N GLY A 321 -24.11 16.11 -15.30
CA GLY A 321 -23.84 17.50 -14.93
C GLY A 321 -23.95 17.79 -13.43
N MET A 322 -23.04 18.62 -12.92
CA MET A 322 -23.05 19.14 -11.55
C MET A 322 -22.68 20.62 -11.55
N TYR A 323 -23.23 21.37 -10.59
CA TYR A 323 -22.80 22.72 -10.28
C TYR A 323 -21.90 22.73 -9.05
N LEU A 324 -20.81 23.50 -9.12
CA LEU A 324 -20.05 23.92 -7.96
C LEU A 324 -20.26 25.43 -7.78
N ILE A 325 -20.63 25.86 -6.57
CA ILE A 325 -20.88 27.27 -6.27
C ILE A 325 -19.89 27.68 -5.20
N SER A 326 -18.91 28.51 -5.55
CA SER A 326 -17.94 29.03 -4.60
C SER A 326 -18.57 30.10 -3.71
N ALA A 327 -18.14 30.15 -2.45
CA ALA A 327 -18.51 31.19 -1.50
C ALA A 327 -17.74 32.51 -1.72
N SER A 328 -17.27 32.75 -2.93
CA SER A 328 -16.58 33.98 -3.32
C SER A 328 -17.53 35.17 -3.30
N THR A 329 -16.99 36.39 -3.32
CA THR A 329 -17.80 37.61 -3.43
C THR A 329 -17.41 38.35 -4.72
N PRO A 330 -18.23 38.29 -5.79
CA PRO A 330 -19.51 37.58 -5.90
C PRO A 330 -19.36 36.05 -6.00
N PRO A 331 -20.41 35.26 -5.66
CA PRO A 331 -20.38 33.81 -5.81
C PRO A 331 -20.23 33.40 -7.27
N GLU A 332 -19.32 32.46 -7.54
CA GLU A 332 -19.12 31.93 -8.89
C GLU A 332 -19.72 30.53 -9.02
N MET A 333 -20.43 30.29 -10.12
CA MET A 333 -21.04 29.01 -10.44
C MET A 333 -20.29 28.32 -11.59
N TYR A 334 -19.75 27.14 -11.31
CA TYR A 334 -19.04 26.28 -12.25
C TYR A 334 -19.96 25.16 -12.68
N GLU A 335 -20.22 25.06 -13.98
CA GLU A 335 -21.03 24.00 -14.58
C GLU A 335 -20.12 22.94 -15.20
N LEU A 336 -20.08 21.76 -14.59
CA LEU A 336 -19.15 20.69 -14.92
C LEU A 336 -19.89 19.42 -15.32
N TYR A 337 -19.34 18.69 -16.30
CA TYR A 337 -19.88 17.42 -16.75
C TYR A 337 -18.83 16.31 -16.67
N ALA A 338 -19.20 15.20 -16.03
CA ALA A 338 -18.38 14.01 -15.93
C ALA A 338 -18.57 13.07 -17.13
N SER A 339 -17.74 12.04 -17.23
CA SER A 339 -17.82 11.06 -18.32
C SER A 339 -19.11 10.23 -18.27
N SER A 340 -19.57 9.88 -17.06
CA SER A 340 -20.79 9.10 -16.78
C SER A 340 -21.53 9.60 -15.53
N LYS A 341 -22.71 9.05 -15.28
CA LYS A 341 -23.52 9.33 -14.09
C LYS A 341 -22.81 8.86 -12.80
N GLU A 342 -22.15 7.71 -12.87
CA GLU A 342 -21.39 7.10 -11.78
C GLU A 342 -20.14 7.91 -11.45
N ASP A 343 -19.45 8.37 -12.50
CA ASP A 343 -18.28 9.25 -12.38
C ASP A 343 -18.68 10.57 -11.71
N ARG A 344 -19.77 11.19 -12.16
CA ARG A 344 -20.34 12.38 -11.52
C ARG A 344 -20.66 12.16 -10.04
N LYS A 345 -21.31 11.04 -9.68
CA LYS A 345 -21.60 10.70 -8.27
C LYS A 345 -20.33 10.59 -7.45
N THR A 346 -19.28 9.99 -8.02
CA THR A 346 -17.96 9.87 -7.38
C THR A 346 -17.35 11.24 -7.12
N TRP A 347 -17.35 12.13 -8.12
CA TRP A 347 -16.89 13.51 -7.98
C TRP A 347 -17.65 14.27 -6.91
N MET A 348 -18.99 14.30 -6.98
CA MET A 348 -19.81 15.01 -6.00
C MET A 348 -19.56 14.52 -4.58
N SER A 349 -19.53 13.19 -4.37
CA SER A 349 -19.29 12.59 -3.06
C SER A 349 -17.91 12.97 -2.51
N ARG A 350 -16.86 12.90 -3.33
CA ARG A 350 -15.49 13.22 -2.92
C ARG A 350 -15.32 14.72 -2.60
N ILE A 351 -15.88 15.61 -3.43
CA ILE A 351 -15.83 17.05 -3.20
C ILE A 351 -16.56 17.40 -1.91
N GLN A 352 -17.76 16.84 -1.69
CA GLN A 352 -18.53 17.08 -0.46
C GLN A 352 -17.78 16.57 0.78
N GLN A 353 -17.21 15.36 0.74
CA GLN A 353 -16.41 14.83 1.84
C GLN A 353 -15.20 15.71 2.15
N ALA A 354 -14.53 16.24 1.12
CA ALA A 354 -13.40 17.14 1.29
C ALA A 354 -13.83 18.50 1.88
N ALA A 355 -14.91 19.10 1.36
CA ALA A 355 -15.44 20.37 1.85
C ALA A 355 -15.90 20.30 3.31
N VAL A 356 -16.53 19.19 3.74
CA VAL A 356 -16.90 18.98 5.15
C VAL A 356 -15.68 18.98 6.07
N ARG A 357 -14.55 18.41 5.65
CA ARG A 357 -13.31 18.38 6.44
C ARG A 357 -12.61 19.74 6.55
N VAL A 358 -12.88 20.67 5.64
CA VAL A 358 -12.33 22.02 5.68
C VAL A 358 -13.17 22.93 6.59
N ASN A 359 -14.48 22.67 6.66
CA ASN A 359 -15.44 23.51 7.39
C ASN A 359 -15.70 23.06 8.83
N GLY A 360 -15.24 21.87 9.22
CA GLY A 360 -15.33 21.33 10.58
C GLY A 360 -13.95 21.17 11.18
#